data_AF-A0A8T0V7F6-F1
#
_entry.id   AF-A0A8T0V7F6-F1
#
_cell.length_a   1.000
_cell.length_b   1.000
_cell.length_c   1.000
_cell.angle_alpha   90.00
_cell.angle_beta   90.00
_cell.angle_gamma   90.00
#
_symmetry.space_group_name_H-M   'P 1'
#
loop_
_entity.id
_entity.type
_entity.pdbx_description
1 polymer ?
#
loop_
_entity_poly.entity_id
_entity_poly.type
_entity_poly.pdbx_seq_one_letter_code
_entity_poly.pdbx_strand_id
1 'polypeptide(L)'
;MFEHASVDGSSACCAATCTAQRVEQVESSDEYEDDNEDDTNTEAEQTCTPHSVTTPPSNSSKRASSTSTTARSPSKRHKIRAVRAVSSSLIRHNEIQGDRNALIGKLFRERAEQEEAARNEHRLRVQRVYDLAEDIGVTLETTPELFRAVMALVKDDTHMELSFKATPVERRFMLEDYKTVKN
;
A
#
# COMPACT_ATOMS: atom_id res chain seq x y z
N MET A 1 -45.79 -13.49 -20.15
CA MET A 1 -44.99 -13.99 -19.00
C MET A 1 -43.72 -14.56 -19.60
N PHE A 2 -42.59 -13.88 -19.40
CA PHE A 2 -41.28 -14.38 -19.78
C PHE A 2 -40.47 -14.54 -18.51
N GLU A 3 -40.24 -15.80 -18.14
CA GLU A 3 -39.32 -16.21 -17.10
C GLU A 3 -37.89 -15.94 -17.59
N HIS A 4 -37.15 -15.10 -16.87
CA HIS A 4 -35.70 -15.00 -17.03
C HIS A 4 -35.05 -15.33 -15.70
N ALA A 5 -34.55 -16.57 -15.63
CA ALA A 5 -33.69 -17.06 -14.57
C ALA A 5 -32.27 -16.50 -14.72
N SER A 6 -31.77 -15.94 -13.60
CA SER A 6 -30.40 -16.01 -13.05
C SER A 6 -29.17 -15.81 -13.94
N VAL A 7 -28.37 -14.80 -13.58
CA VAL A 7 -26.90 -14.86 -13.61
C VAL A 7 -26.40 -14.43 -12.24
N ASP A 8 -25.96 -15.39 -11.43
CA ASP A 8 -25.24 -15.14 -10.18
C ASP A 8 -23.80 -14.76 -10.52
N GLY A 9 -23.41 -13.53 -10.18
CA GLY A 9 -22.10 -12.96 -10.45
C GLY A 9 -21.05 -13.45 -9.44
N SER A 10 -20.73 -14.75 -9.48
CA SER A 10 -19.59 -15.30 -8.74
C SER A 10 -18.28 -14.82 -9.39
N SER A 11 -17.72 -13.71 -8.89
CA SER A 11 -16.32 -13.36 -9.14
C SER A 11 -15.45 -14.07 -8.09
N ALA A 12 -14.84 -15.18 -8.50
CA ALA A 12 -13.83 -15.87 -7.72
C ALA A 12 -12.50 -15.10 -7.82
N CYS A 13 -12.05 -14.52 -6.71
CA CYS A 13 -10.72 -13.95 -6.58
C CYS A 13 -9.73 -15.11 -6.36
N CYS A 14 -8.99 -15.52 -7.38
CA CYS A 14 -7.86 -16.45 -7.19
C CYS A 14 -6.70 -15.71 -6.51
N ALA A 15 -6.34 -16.12 -5.29
CA ALA A 15 -5.09 -15.72 -4.64
C ALA A 15 -3.91 -16.38 -5.36
N ALA A 16 -3.03 -15.58 -5.95
CA ALA A 16 -1.77 -16.07 -6.50
C ALA A 16 -0.80 -16.35 -5.35
N THR A 17 -0.55 -17.63 -5.08
CA THR A 17 0.64 -18.09 -4.36
C THR A 17 1.85 -17.93 -5.26
N CYS A 18 2.78 -17.03 -4.92
CA CYS A 18 4.15 -17.08 -5.40
C CYS A 18 5.09 -17.39 -4.23
N THR A 19 5.81 -18.48 -4.45
CA THR A 19 6.82 -19.12 -3.63
C THR A 19 7.99 -18.20 -3.26
N ALA A 20 8.57 -18.52 -2.10
CA ALA A 20 9.76 -17.91 -1.51
C ALA A 20 10.93 -17.73 -2.50
N GLN A 21 11.51 -16.53 -2.52
CA GLN A 21 12.89 -16.34 -2.98
C GLN A 21 13.58 -15.28 -2.11
N ARG A 22 14.40 -15.80 -1.20
CA ARG A 22 15.69 -15.32 -0.69
C ARG A 22 16.02 -13.82 -0.89
N VAL A 23 16.09 -13.13 0.25
CA VAL A 23 16.66 -11.79 0.44
C VAL A 23 18.15 -11.79 0.06
N GLU A 24 18.53 -10.98 -0.92
CA GLU A 24 19.88 -10.42 -1.02
C GLU A 24 19.80 -8.90 -0.86
N GLN A 25 20.69 -8.40 -0.01
CA GLN A 25 20.87 -7.01 0.36
C GLN A 25 21.41 -6.23 -0.84
N VAL A 26 20.85 -5.07 -1.13
CA VAL A 26 21.51 -4.07 -1.99
C VAL A 26 21.50 -2.73 -1.27
N GLU A 27 22.71 -2.21 -1.16
CA GLU A 27 23.12 -1.03 -0.42
C GLU A 27 22.52 0.26 -0.98
N SER A 28 22.37 1.20 -0.05
CA SER A 28 22.11 2.62 -0.24
C SER A 28 23.17 3.26 -1.15
N SER A 29 22.73 3.98 -2.18
CA SER A 29 23.52 5.09 -2.76
C SER A 29 22.58 6.16 -3.31
N ASP A 30 22.52 7.28 -2.60
CA ASP A 30 21.95 8.55 -3.04
C ASP A 30 22.89 9.19 -4.07
N GLU A 31 22.44 9.37 -5.31
CA GLU A 31 23.08 10.28 -6.26
C GLU A 31 22.02 11.12 -6.99
N TYR A 32 22.15 12.43 -6.83
CA TYR A 32 21.39 13.47 -7.53
C TYR A 32 22.11 13.80 -8.84
N GLU A 33 21.44 13.71 -9.99
CA GLU A 33 21.82 14.38 -11.25
C GLU A 33 20.50 14.77 -11.93
N ASP A 34 20.04 16.01 -11.77
CA ASP A 34 20.35 17.22 -12.54
C ASP A 34 20.08 17.11 -14.06
N ASP A 35 19.23 18.04 -14.46
CA ASP A 35 18.56 18.27 -15.72
C ASP A 35 19.56 18.65 -16.82
N ASN A 36 19.39 18.16 -18.06
CA ASN A 36 19.82 18.89 -19.26
C ASN A 36 19.11 18.33 -20.51
N GLU A 37 18.26 19.19 -21.06
CA GLU A 37 17.63 19.15 -22.37
C GLU A 37 18.67 19.09 -23.50
N ASP A 38 18.45 18.28 -24.55
CA ASP A 38 18.90 18.67 -25.90
C ASP A 38 18.00 18.06 -27.00
N ASP A 39 17.40 18.99 -27.73
CA ASP A 39 16.43 18.85 -28.81
C ASP A 39 17.19 18.77 -30.15
N THR A 40 17.32 17.57 -30.72
CA THR A 40 17.96 17.38 -32.03
C THR A 40 16.94 17.19 -33.14
N ASN A 41 16.38 18.33 -33.55
CA ASN A 41 15.69 18.52 -34.82
C ASN A 41 16.67 18.29 -36.00
N THR A 42 16.41 17.28 -36.84
CA THR A 42 17.20 17.04 -38.07
C THR A 42 16.29 17.06 -39.30
N GLU A 43 16.21 18.25 -39.90
CA GLU A 43 15.74 18.48 -41.27
C GLU A 43 16.75 17.91 -42.28
N ALA A 44 16.28 17.14 -43.26
CA ALA A 44 17.09 16.75 -44.42
C ALA A 44 16.26 16.92 -45.72
N GLU A 45 16.51 18.05 -46.37
CA GLU A 45 16.06 18.38 -47.72
C GLU A 45 16.95 17.75 -48.81
N GLN A 46 16.29 17.39 -49.93
CA GLN A 46 16.80 17.26 -51.32
C GLN A 46 17.77 16.08 -51.60
N THR A 47 17.63 15.30 -52.68
CA THR A 47 17.79 15.72 -54.09
C THR A 47 17.55 14.51 -55.05
N CYS A 48 17.30 14.82 -56.33
CA CYS A 48 17.61 14.04 -57.54
C CYS A 48 16.55 13.10 -58.16
N THR A 49 15.89 13.61 -59.20
CA THR A 49 15.33 12.87 -60.34
C THR A 49 16.43 12.24 -61.22
N PRO A 50 16.15 11.08 -61.84
CA PRO A 50 16.44 10.92 -63.26
C PRO A 50 15.20 10.47 -64.06
N HIS A 51 15.06 11.08 -65.23
CA HIS A 51 14.02 10.83 -66.23
C HIS A 51 14.08 9.41 -66.81
N SER A 52 12.95 8.70 -66.83
CA SER A 52 12.55 7.93 -68.02
C SER A 52 11.10 7.44 -68.00
N VAL A 53 10.40 7.87 -69.06
CA VAL A 53 9.53 7.07 -69.94
C VAL A 53 8.09 6.77 -69.47
N THR A 54 7.18 7.16 -70.36
CA THR A 54 5.77 6.78 -70.54
C THR A 54 4.70 7.38 -69.61
N THR A 55 4.12 8.48 -70.08
CA THR A 55 2.78 8.96 -69.74
C THR A 55 1.71 8.09 -70.43
N PRO A 56 0.81 7.40 -69.71
CA PRO A 56 -0.47 6.97 -70.30
C PRO A 56 -1.45 8.15 -70.26
N PRO A 57 -2.24 8.40 -71.32
CA PRO A 57 -3.24 9.47 -71.31
C PRO A 57 -4.42 9.02 -70.44
N SER A 58 -4.51 9.54 -69.21
CA SER A 58 -5.73 9.43 -68.42
C SER A 58 -6.64 10.60 -68.75
N ASN A 59 -7.79 10.25 -69.35
CA ASN A 59 -8.87 11.16 -69.68
C ASN A 59 -9.22 12.07 -68.50
N SER A 60 -9.29 13.37 -68.79
CA SER A 60 -9.89 14.36 -67.92
C SER A 60 -11.36 14.00 -67.65
N SER A 61 -11.67 13.58 -66.43
CA SER A 61 -12.99 13.79 -65.86
C SER A 61 -12.82 14.26 -64.41
N LYS A 62 -12.79 15.58 -64.27
CA LYS A 62 -12.86 16.24 -62.96
C LYS A 62 -14.27 16.07 -62.42
N ARG A 63 -14.41 15.28 -61.36
CA ARG A 63 -15.25 15.63 -60.21
C ARG A 63 -14.89 14.71 -59.06
N ALA A 64 -14.03 15.21 -58.18
CA ALA A 64 -13.98 14.73 -56.81
C ALA A 64 -15.42 14.82 -56.26
N SER A 65 -16.02 13.66 -55.98
CA SER A 65 -17.25 13.60 -55.20
C SER A 65 -16.97 14.33 -53.90
N SER A 66 -17.70 15.42 -53.70
CA SER A 66 -17.59 16.28 -52.54
C SER A 66 -17.93 15.44 -51.31
N THR A 67 -16.92 15.04 -50.53
CA THR A 67 -17.13 14.74 -49.12
C THR A 67 -17.47 16.07 -48.48
N SER A 68 -18.75 16.47 -48.57
CA SER A 68 -19.30 17.57 -47.80
C SER A 68 -19.31 17.11 -46.35
N THR A 69 -18.19 17.27 -45.67
CA THR A 69 -18.15 17.16 -44.22
C THR A 69 -18.93 18.36 -43.69
N THR A 70 -20.20 18.16 -43.38
CA THR A 70 -20.98 19.06 -42.52
C THR A 70 -20.52 18.96 -41.07
N ALA A 71 -19.21 18.79 -40.85
CA ALA A 71 -18.58 18.84 -39.55
C ALA A 71 -18.59 20.30 -39.10
N ARG A 72 -19.68 20.71 -38.45
CA ARG A 72 -19.77 22.00 -37.78
C ARG A 72 -18.66 22.02 -36.74
N SER A 73 -17.63 22.83 -36.97
CA SER A 73 -16.59 23.05 -35.97
C SER A 73 -17.27 23.50 -34.66
N PRO A 74 -16.86 22.95 -33.51
CA PRO A 74 -17.48 23.30 -32.24
C PRO A 74 -17.37 24.82 -32.07
N SER A 75 -18.52 25.49 -32.03
CA SER A 75 -18.56 26.93 -31.89
C SER A 75 -17.90 27.34 -30.57
N LYS A 76 -17.39 28.58 -30.48
CA LYS A 76 -16.78 29.10 -29.25
C LYS A 76 -17.63 28.83 -27.99
N ARG A 77 -18.96 28.90 -28.12
CA ARG A 77 -19.93 28.56 -27.05
C ARG A 77 -19.87 27.09 -26.60
N HIS A 78 -19.74 26.13 -27.53
CA HIS A 78 -19.56 24.71 -27.20
C HIS A 78 -18.21 24.45 -26.53
N LYS A 79 -17.13 25.08 -27.03
CA LYS A 79 -15.79 24.96 -26.43
C LYS A 79 -15.79 25.45 -24.97
N ILE A 80 -16.42 26.58 -24.67
CA ILE A 80 -16.52 27.13 -23.30
C ILE A 80 -17.30 26.19 -22.37
N ARG A 81 -18.39 25.57 -22.85
CA ARG A 81 -19.16 24.60 -22.04
C ARG A 81 -18.34 23.35 -21.72
N ALA A 82 -17.58 22.84 -22.69
CA ALA A 82 -16.70 21.70 -22.48
C ALA A 82 -15.59 22.03 -21.47
N VAL A 83 -14.93 23.18 -21.59
CA VAL A 83 -13.91 23.64 -20.63
C VAL A 83 -14.47 23.78 -19.21
N ARG A 84 -15.68 24.35 -19.05
CA ARG A 84 -16.33 24.44 -17.73
C ARG A 84 -16.64 23.06 -17.15
N ALA A 85 -17.15 22.13 -17.96
CA ALA A 85 -17.44 20.78 -17.51
C ALA A 85 -16.17 20.04 -17.04
N VAL A 86 -15.06 20.19 -17.78
CA VAL A 86 -13.76 19.64 -17.38
C VAL A 86 -13.27 20.27 -16.09
N SER A 87 -13.33 21.61 -15.97
CA SER A 87 -12.93 22.32 -14.75
C SER A 87 -13.72 21.87 -13.52
N SER A 88 -15.05 21.77 -13.63
CA SER A 88 -15.89 21.25 -12.54
C SER A 88 -15.57 19.79 -12.20
N SER A 89 -15.28 18.96 -13.20
CA SER A 89 -14.87 17.57 -12.97
C SER A 89 -13.52 17.46 -12.26
N LEU A 90 -12.56 18.32 -12.60
CA LEU A 90 -11.25 18.35 -11.95
C LEU A 90 -11.34 18.81 -10.49
N ILE A 91 -12.16 19.84 -10.21
CA ILE A 91 -12.43 20.29 -8.84
C ILE A 91 -12.99 19.14 -8.00
N ARG A 92 -14.05 18.48 -8.50
CA ARG A 92 -14.66 17.34 -7.82
C ARG A 92 -13.68 16.18 -7.62
N HIS A 93 -12.82 15.91 -8.61
CA HIS A 93 -11.79 14.89 -8.49
C HIS A 93 -10.82 15.21 -7.36
N ASN A 94 -10.34 16.46 -7.27
CA ASN A 94 -9.45 16.90 -6.21
C ASN A 94 -10.11 16.82 -4.82
N GLU A 95 -11.39 17.18 -4.71
CA GLU A 95 -12.16 17.03 -3.47
C GLU A 95 -12.20 15.55 -3.03
N ILE A 96 -12.59 14.65 -3.94
CA ILE A 96 -12.64 13.20 -3.67
C ILE A 96 -11.26 12.67 -3.28
N GLN A 97 -10.20 13.13 -3.96
CA GLN A 97 -8.83 12.70 -3.66
C GLN A 97 -8.37 13.23 -2.29
N GLY A 98 -8.75 14.46 -1.93
CA GLY A 98 -8.51 15.06 -0.62
C GLY A 98 -9.19 14.25 0.49
N ASP A 99 -10.48 13.95 0.32
CA ASP A 99 -11.26 13.15 1.27
C ASP A 99 -10.67 11.75 1.45
N ARG A 100 -10.27 11.11 0.34
CA ARG A 100 -9.61 9.79 0.36
C ARG A 100 -8.29 9.85 1.14
N ASN A 101 -7.46 10.84 0.87
CA ASN A 101 -6.18 11.01 1.55
C ASN A 101 -6.38 11.29 3.06
N ALA A 102 -7.38 12.10 3.41
CA ALA A 102 -7.73 12.37 4.80
C ALA A 102 -8.19 11.10 5.54
N LEU A 103 -9.01 10.26 4.89
CA LEU A 103 -9.43 8.97 5.44
C LEU A 103 -8.25 8.03 5.63
N ILE A 104 -7.37 7.89 4.63
CA ILE A 104 -6.16 7.07 4.72
C ILE A 104 -5.28 7.56 5.88
N GLY A 105 -5.06 8.88 5.98
CA GLY A 105 -4.30 9.47 7.08
C GLY A 105 -4.91 9.20 8.45
N LYS A 106 -6.25 9.20 8.57
CA LYS A 106 -6.95 8.82 9.80
C LYS A 106 -6.70 7.35 10.18
N LEU A 107 -6.82 6.44 9.21
CA LEU A 107 -6.61 5.00 9.46
C LEU A 107 -5.18 4.70 9.91
N PHE A 108 -4.18 5.38 9.35
CA PHE A 108 -2.79 5.22 9.80
C PHE A 108 -2.57 5.73 11.22
N ARG A 109 -3.15 6.89 11.58
CA ARG A 109 -3.07 7.41 12.95
C ARG A 109 -3.75 6.47 13.95
N GLU A 110 -4.96 6.02 13.64
CA GLU A 110 -5.70 5.08 14.50
C GLU A 110 -4.94 3.77 14.70
N ARG A 111 -4.32 3.22 13.63
CA ARG A 111 -3.46 2.05 13.75
C ARG A 111 -2.25 2.32 14.64
N ALA A 112 -1.57 3.46 14.48
CA ALA A 112 -0.42 3.81 15.29
C ALA A 112 -0.79 3.97 16.77
N GLU A 113 -1.92 4.62 17.06
CA GLU A 113 -2.46 4.77 18.42
C GLU A 113 -2.81 3.42 19.05
N GLN A 114 -3.44 2.51 18.31
CA GLN A 114 -3.75 1.16 18.79
C GLN A 114 -2.47 0.35 19.10
N GLU A 115 -1.47 0.47 18.24
CA GLU A 115 -0.20 -0.23 18.43
C GLU A 115 0.58 0.32 19.63
N GLU A 116 0.59 1.64 19.81
CA GLU A 116 1.17 2.29 20.99
C GLU A 116 0.42 1.90 22.27
N ALA A 117 -0.91 1.89 22.23
CA ALA A 117 -1.74 1.44 23.35
C ALA A 117 -1.44 -0.02 23.73
N ALA A 118 -1.34 -0.92 22.76
CA ALA A 118 -1.00 -2.33 22.99
C ALA A 118 0.42 -2.51 23.59
N ARG A 119 1.40 -1.72 23.14
CA ARG A 119 2.75 -1.71 23.73
C ARG A 119 2.73 -1.22 25.18
N ASN A 120 1.99 -0.15 25.45
CA ASN A 120 1.86 0.41 26.78
C ASN A 120 1.15 -0.56 27.73
N GLU A 121 0.09 -1.22 27.27
CA GLU A 121 -0.61 -2.26 28.02
C GLU A 121 0.32 -3.45 28.34
N HIS A 122 1.07 -3.95 27.35
CA HIS A 122 2.04 -5.01 27.58
C HIS A 122 3.10 -4.59 28.61
N ARG A 123 3.64 -3.37 28.52
CA ARG A 123 4.61 -2.84 29.49
C ARG A 123 4.04 -2.83 30.92
N LEU A 124 2.78 -2.41 31.08
CA LEU A 124 2.12 -2.41 32.38
C LEU A 124 1.92 -3.82 32.94
N ARG A 125 1.55 -4.79 32.08
CA ARG A 125 1.43 -6.20 32.46
C ARG A 125 2.78 -6.76 32.91
N VAL A 126 3.85 -6.50 32.17
CA VAL A 126 5.22 -6.90 32.54
C VAL A 126 5.60 -6.33 33.90
N GLN A 127 5.39 -5.03 34.12
CA GLN A 127 5.67 -4.39 35.41
C GLN A 127 4.91 -5.07 36.56
N ARG A 128 3.62 -5.35 36.36
CA ARG A 128 2.80 -6.04 37.35
C ARG A 128 3.33 -7.43 37.71
N VAL A 129 3.88 -8.18 36.76
CA VAL A 129 4.52 -9.47 37.04
C VAL A 129 5.73 -9.28 37.96
N TYR A 130 6.55 -8.26 37.72
CA TYR A 130 7.69 -7.94 38.59
C TYR A 130 7.25 -7.57 40.00
N ASP A 131 6.25 -6.71 40.15
CA ASP A 131 5.72 -6.33 41.48
C ASP A 131 5.21 -7.58 42.23
N LEU A 132 4.48 -8.46 41.55
CA LEU A 132 3.97 -9.71 42.12
C LEU A 132 5.06 -10.74 42.46
N ALA A 133 6.21 -10.66 41.80
CA ALA A 133 7.38 -11.49 42.09
C ALA A 133 8.12 -10.93 43.32
N GLU A 134 8.24 -9.61 43.43
CA GLU A 134 8.81 -8.94 44.61
C GLU A 134 7.98 -9.23 45.87
N ASP A 135 6.65 -9.22 45.77
CA ASP A 135 5.72 -9.57 46.86
C ASP A 135 5.96 -10.98 47.45
N ILE A 136 6.47 -11.92 46.65
CA ILE A 136 6.81 -13.29 47.09
C ILE A 136 8.30 -13.46 47.42
N GLY A 137 9.05 -12.36 47.46
CA GLY A 137 10.48 -12.32 47.80
C GLY A 137 11.41 -12.75 46.67
N VAL A 138 10.92 -12.79 45.42
CA VAL A 138 11.73 -13.14 44.25
C VAL A 138 12.41 -11.89 43.71
N THR A 139 13.69 -11.72 44.05
CA THR A 139 14.54 -10.65 43.51
C THR A 139 15.80 -11.25 42.90
N LEU A 140 16.55 -10.42 42.17
CA LEU A 140 17.84 -10.82 41.59
C LEU A 140 18.84 -11.23 42.67
N GLU A 141 18.78 -10.60 43.85
CA GLU A 141 19.70 -10.84 44.96
C GLU A 141 19.32 -12.08 45.78
N THR A 142 18.03 -12.29 46.06
CA THR A 142 17.57 -13.38 46.93
C THR A 142 17.46 -14.70 46.18
N THR A 143 16.91 -14.68 44.96
CA THR A 143 16.59 -15.88 44.19
C THR A 143 16.86 -15.65 42.69
N PRO A 144 18.14 -15.59 42.27
CA PRO A 144 18.50 -15.25 40.89
C PRO A 144 17.91 -16.22 39.85
N GLU A 145 17.82 -17.51 40.17
CA GLU A 145 17.24 -18.50 39.26
C GLU A 145 15.73 -18.31 39.04
N LEU A 146 14.99 -17.96 40.09
CA LEU A 146 13.57 -17.62 39.98
C LEU A 146 13.37 -16.28 39.29
N PHE A 147 14.28 -15.33 39.49
CA PHE A 147 14.25 -14.06 38.77
C PHE A 147 14.44 -14.27 37.25
N ARG A 148 15.33 -15.18 36.83
CA ARG A 148 15.44 -15.60 35.42
C ARG A 148 14.15 -16.24 34.91
N ALA A 149 13.48 -17.07 35.73
CA ALA A 149 12.18 -17.63 35.39
C ALA A 149 11.13 -16.53 35.16
N VAL A 150 11.10 -15.47 35.99
CA VAL A 150 10.24 -14.29 35.78
C VAL A 150 10.55 -13.63 34.43
N MET A 151 11.82 -13.40 34.10
CA MET A 151 12.22 -12.83 32.80
C MET A 151 11.82 -13.71 31.60
N ALA A 152 11.73 -15.03 31.79
CA ALA A 152 11.26 -15.96 30.76
C ALA A 152 9.73 -16.05 30.68
N LEU A 153 9.04 -15.79 31.80
CA LEU A 153 7.58 -15.78 31.92
C LEU A 153 6.99 -14.55 31.23
N VAL A 154 7.58 -13.36 31.41
CA VAL A 154 7.07 -12.11 30.79
C VAL A 154 7.11 -12.09 29.27
N LYS A 155 7.77 -13.06 28.64
CA LYS A 155 7.79 -13.27 27.18
C LYS A 155 6.54 -14.01 26.68
N ASP A 156 5.77 -14.61 27.58
CA ASP A 156 4.58 -15.39 27.27
C ASP A 156 3.35 -14.76 27.94
N ASP A 157 2.55 -14.09 27.13
CA ASP A 157 1.33 -13.40 27.55
C ASP A 157 0.36 -14.34 28.29
N THR A 158 0.25 -15.60 27.90
CA THR A 158 -0.68 -16.55 28.55
C THR A 158 -0.24 -16.83 29.98
N HIS A 159 1.06 -17.01 30.19
CA HIS A 159 1.62 -17.26 31.50
C HIS A 159 1.66 -16.02 32.39
N MET A 160 1.82 -14.82 31.80
CA MET A 160 1.59 -13.57 32.53
C MET A 160 0.16 -13.49 33.07
N GLU A 161 -0.85 -13.74 32.24
CA GLU A 161 -2.26 -13.71 32.68
C GLU A 161 -2.57 -14.74 33.77
N LEU A 162 -1.99 -15.94 33.67
CA LEU A 162 -2.11 -16.96 34.72
C LEU A 162 -1.47 -16.49 36.03
N SER A 163 -0.31 -15.84 35.98
CA SER A 163 0.40 -15.34 37.16
C SER A 163 -0.38 -14.26 37.93
N PHE A 164 -1.24 -13.49 37.24
CA PHE A 164 -2.11 -12.49 37.85
C PHE A 164 -3.26 -13.11 38.64
N LYS A 165 -3.71 -14.30 38.23
CA LYS A 165 -4.81 -15.03 38.89
C LYS A 165 -4.29 -15.97 39.98
N ALA A 166 -3.03 -16.39 39.88
CA ALA A 166 -2.40 -17.29 40.82
C ALA A 166 -2.24 -16.66 42.22
N THR A 167 -2.45 -17.47 43.24
CA THR A 167 -2.07 -17.14 44.62
C THR A 167 -0.54 -17.03 44.75
N PRO A 168 -0.02 -16.37 45.81
CA PRO A 168 1.43 -16.29 46.04
C PRO A 168 2.16 -17.65 46.01
N VAL A 169 1.53 -18.69 46.56
CA VAL A 169 2.11 -20.05 46.61
C VAL A 169 2.13 -20.68 45.22
N GLU A 170 1.03 -20.58 44.47
CA GLU A 170 0.94 -21.09 43.10
C GLU A 170 1.90 -20.35 42.16
N ARG A 171 2.06 -19.04 42.31
CA ARG A 171 3.00 -18.25 41.53
C ARG A 171 4.44 -18.72 41.74
N ARG A 172 4.81 -18.98 43.00
CA ARG A 172 6.13 -19.54 43.30
C ARG A 172 6.32 -20.91 42.67
N PHE A 173 5.30 -21.78 42.75
CA PHE A 173 5.32 -23.09 42.08
C PHE A 173 5.49 -22.97 40.56
N MET A 174 4.75 -22.06 39.92
CA MET A 174 4.86 -21.79 38.48
C MET A 174 6.29 -21.35 38.09
N LEU A 175 6.93 -20.51 38.90
CA LEU A 175 8.30 -20.05 38.63
C LEU A 175 9.34 -21.16 38.79
N GLU A 176 9.16 -22.07 39.75
CA GLU A 176 10.01 -23.25 39.90
C GLU A 176 9.88 -24.20 38.69
N ASP A 177 8.67 -24.37 38.16
CA ASP A 177 8.45 -25.16 36.94
C ASP A 177 9.12 -24.49 35.73
N TYR A 178 8.92 -23.18 35.56
CA TYR A 178 9.54 -22.38 34.49
C TYR A 178 11.07 -22.42 34.49
N LYS A 179 11.67 -22.47 35.68
CA LYS A 179 13.12 -22.62 35.86
C LYS A 179 13.64 -23.92 35.24
N THR A 180 12.86 -24.99 35.22
CA THR A 180 13.29 -26.30 34.70
C THR A 180 13.05 -26.47 33.20
N VAL A 181 12.05 -25.79 32.64
CA VAL A 181 11.65 -25.95 31.24
C VAL A 181 12.51 -25.11 30.28
N LYS A 182 13.04 -23.96 30.74
CA LYS A 182 13.73 -22.98 29.89
C LYS A 182 15.22 -22.76 30.20
N ASN A 183 15.81 -23.54 31.10
CA ASN A 183 17.26 -23.63 31.33
C ASN A 183 17.77 -25.01 30.92
#